data_AF-A0A9D2ILN6-F1
#
_entry.id   AF-A0A9D2ILN6-F1
#
_cell.length_a   1.000
_cell.length_b   1.000
_cell.length_c   1.000
_cell.angle_alpha   90.00
_cell.angle_beta   90.00
_cell.angle_gamma   90.00
#
_symmetry.space_group_name_H-M   'P 1'
#
loop_
_entity.id
_entity.type
_entity.pdbx_description
1 polymer ?
#
loop_
_entity_poly.entity_id
_entity_poly.type
_entity_poly.pdbx_seq_one_letter_code
_entity_poly.pdbx_strand_id
1 'polypeptide(L)'
;MNRKRNWWWGALLVLLCGWSCETDRGASRAHAVSAGDSLRVVVAADAPADLVIGGERYGYYCDLLRAYCDSTGVVLSLVRDAGGSGAEASLRTVPSVRRRRKYMTLGATHYVVLAAAGEQPVTSMHDLAQRIGDGRVWLAAGFQHTRSYDQLRDLLPATELCVAADGAEPFGDLLTGAVDYLICEQGEAAMADALLGGMVTIHAFPEEVRIGLGYGPEGRPAWASDLHAWLAEWRKTDDARRLRARYAGDGFAACVADIVPPCRVVGGISVWDELFRRVGAREAMDWRLLAAIAYHESHFRAGVRSGAGAVGMMQIMPVTARHLGIGASQLFDPETNVTAAARLLEEIEAQLALADSMDAEEKLRIVLAAYNSGVGTVRNARRLAEAEGSDADLWETVADYLALMGDRTYRNDSIPYRRFRGSSETLAFVEDVAERYAIYCSNVAPAPDVPPSGPDDSPAADAAD
;
A
#
# COMPACT_ATOMS: atom_id res chain seq x y z
N MET A 1 -3.54 -33.92 -74.65
CA MET A 1 -4.38 -32.78 -74.22
C MET A 1 -3.53 -31.88 -73.31
N ASN A 2 -2.92 -30.83 -73.86
CA ASN A 2 -3.31 -29.40 -73.75
C ASN A 2 -3.43 -28.92 -72.29
N ARG A 3 -2.78 -27.85 -71.80
CA ARG A 3 -1.76 -26.92 -72.33
C ARG A 3 -1.26 -26.03 -71.16
N LYS A 4 0.07 -25.92 -71.02
CA LYS A 4 0.92 -24.70 -70.83
C LYS A 4 0.43 -23.53 -69.93
N ARG A 5 1.23 -23.18 -68.91
CA ARG A 5 2.22 -22.05 -68.78
C ARG A 5 1.57 -20.70 -68.38
N ASN A 6 1.93 -20.06 -67.26
CA ASN A 6 3.19 -19.42 -66.78
C ASN A 6 3.17 -17.89 -66.98
N TRP A 7 3.65 -17.14 -65.95
CA TRP A 7 4.33 -15.81 -65.95
C TRP A 7 3.64 -14.59 -65.28
N TRP A 8 4.18 -14.20 -64.11
CA TRP A 8 5.02 -13.01 -63.77
C TRP A 8 4.66 -11.56 -64.15
N TRP A 9 5.12 -10.66 -63.26
CA TRP A 9 5.17 -9.17 -63.20
C TRP A 9 3.88 -8.50 -62.70
N GLY A 10 3.84 -7.59 -61.73
CA GLY A 10 4.83 -6.65 -61.19
C GLY A 10 4.51 -5.23 -61.68
N ALA A 11 3.96 -4.35 -60.83
CA ALA A 11 4.20 -2.89 -60.86
C ALA A 11 3.39 -2.09 -59.81
N LEU A 12 4.10 -1.06 -59.32
CA LEU A 12 3.85 0.06 -58.41
C LEU A 12 2.70 1.04 -58.79
N LEU A 13 2.45 2.00 -57.86
CA LEU A 13 1.89 3.38 -58.01
C LEU A 13 0.34 3.47 -58.05
N VAL A 14 -0.38 4.34 -57.33
CA VAL A 14 -0.22 5.78 -56.96
C VAL A 14 -1.11 6.14 -55.74
N LEU A 15 -0.61 7.05 -54.88
CA LEU A 15 -1.33 7.84 -53.87
C LEU A 15 -2.43 8.73 -54.47
N LEU A 16 -3.64 8.77 -53.90
CA LEU A 16 -4.45 9.99 -53.89
C LEU A 16 -5.30 10.11 -52.63
N CYS A 17 -5.11 11.23 -51.94
CA CYS A 17 -5.93 11.74 -50.84
C CYS A 17 -7.40 11.80 -51.24
N GLY A 18 -8.26 11.27 -50.38
CA GLY A 18 -9.69 11.56 -50.34
C GLY A 18 -10.05 12.04 -48.94
N TRP A 19 -9.93 13.35 -48.72
CA TRP A 19 -10.73 14.02 -47.69
C TRP A 19 -12.21 13.78 -48.04
N SER A 20 -12.90 13.00 -47.22
CA SER A 20 -14.35 13.10 -47.11
C SER A 20 -14.67 13.52 -45.69
N CYS A 21 -15.06 14.79 -45.62
CA CYS A 21 -15.71 15.43 -44.51
C CYS A 21 -17.03 14.70 -44.23
N GLU A 22 -17.06 13.89 -43.18
CA GLU A 22 -18.30 13.32 -42.65
C GLU A 22 -18.54 13.91 -41.26
N THR A 23 -19.27 15.02 -41.30
CA THR A 23 -20.13 15.60 -40.27
C THR A 23 -19.91 15.11 -38.84
N ASP A 24 -19.15 15.94 -38.15
CA ASP A 24 -19.10 16.15 -36.72
C ASP A 24 -20.51 16.12 -36.10
N ARG A 25 -20.87 15.01 -35.45
CA ARG A 25 -21.85 14.97 -34.36
C ARG A 25 -21.14 14.35 -33.18
N GLY A 26 -20.75 15.22 -32.25
CA GLY A 26 -19.94 14.92 -31.08
C GLY A 26 -20.40 13.68 -30.31
N ALA A 27 -19.63 12.61 -30.44
CA ALA A 27 -19.38 11.68 -29.35
C ALA A 27 -17.91 11.89 -28.97
N SER A 28 -17.66 12.52 -27.83
CA SER A 28 -16.30 12.59 -27.31
C SER A 28 -15.81 11.15 -27.14
N ARG A 29 -14.75 10.77 -27.88
CA ARG A 29 -13.94 9.63 -27.50
C ARG A 29 -13.30 10.01 -26.18
N ALA A 30 -13.81 9.47 -25.08
CA ALA A 30 -13.20 9.59 -23.77
C ALA A 30 -11.71 9.21 -23.90
N HIS A 31 -10.81 10.14 -23.60
CA HIS A 31 -9.37 9.89 -23.60
C HIS A 31 -9.05 8.75 -22.63
N ALA A 32 -8.34 7.71 -23.09
CA ALA A 32 -7.81 6.69 -22.19
C ALA A 32 -6.87 7.35 -21.17
N VAL A 33 -6.94 6.90 -19.92
CA VAL A 33 -6.10 7.41 -18.83
C VAL A 33 -4.64 7.15 -19.18
N SER A 34 -3.78 8.15 -18.98
CA SER A 34 -2.37 8.12 -19.34
C SER A 34 -1.48 8.16 -18.10
N ALA A 35 -0.25 7.66 -18.23
CA ALA A 35 0.74 7.75 -17.16
C ALA A 35 0.98 9.22 -16.76
N GLY A 36 0.88 9.52 -15.46
CA GLY A 36 0.93 10.88 -14.92
C GLY A 36 -0.43 11.51 -14.62
N ASP A 37 -1.55 10.91 -15.06
CA ASP A 37 -2.88 11.30 -14.59
C ASP A 37 -3.04 10.97 -13.10
N SER A 38 -3.83 11.74 -12.36
CA SER A 38 -4.13 11.47 -10.94
C SER A 38 -5.55 10.95 -10.77
N LEU A 39 -5.74 9.87 -10.00
CA LEU A 39 -7.06 9.37 -9.62
C LEU A 39 -7.27 9.63 -8.12
N ARG A 40 -8.13 10.60 -7.79
CA ARG A 40 -8.48 10.92 -6.39
C ARG A 40 -9.76 10.22 -5.99
N VAL A 41 -9.65 9.25 -5.06
CA VAL A 41 -10.76 8.44 -4.57
C VAL A 41 -11.02 8.75 -3.10
N VAL A 42 -12.26 9.16 -2.80
CA VAL A 42 -12.72 9.28 -1.41
C VAL A 42 -13.21 7.92 -0.92
N VAL A 43 -12.61 7.41 0.15
CA VAL A 43 -13.09 6.23 0.86
C VAL A 43 -14.21 6.68 1.80
N ALA A 44 -15.44 6.29 1.49
CA ALA A 44 -16.58 6.61 2.32
C ALA A 44 -16.57 5.76 3.60
N ALA A 45 -17.16 6.26 4.68
CA ALA A 45 -17.27 5.54 5.94
C ALA A 45 -18.01 4.19 5.82
N ASP A 46 -18.88 4.03 4.82
CA ASP A 46 -19.61 2.79 4.54
C ASP A 46 -18.85 1.81 3.61
N ALA A 47 -17.59 2.10 3.27
CA ALA A 47 -16.74 1.22 2.48
C ALA A 47 -15.95 0.26 3.38
N PRO A 48 -15.86 -1.05 3.02
CA PRO A 48 -14.95 -1.99 3.68
C PRO A 48 -13.52 -1.76 3.18
N ALA A 49 -12.91 -0.70 3.71
CA ALA A 49 -11.63 -0.16 3.28
C ALA A 49 -10.97 0.67 4.40
N ASP A 50 -11.32 0.40 5.65
CA ASP A 50 -10.88 1.17 6.81
C ASP A 50 -10.26 0.31 7.91
N LEU A 51 -9.85 -0.92 7.59
CA LEU A 51 -9.04 -1.73 8.50
C LEU A 51 -7.68 -1.05 8.69
N VAL A 52 -7.49 -0.40 9.82
CA VAL A 52 -6.19 0.12 10.26
C VAL A 52 -5.59 -0.86 11.25
N ILE A 53 -4.42 -1.39 10.93
CA ILE A 53 -3.64 -2.27 11.80
C ILE A 53 -2.24 -1.65 11.88
N GLY A 54 -1.92 -1.05 13.03
CA GLY A 54 -0.58 -0.51 13.29
C GLY A 54 -0.25 0.75 12.50
N GLY A 55 -1.26 1.58 12.23
CA GLY A 55 -1.15 2.75 11.36
C GLY A 55 -1.31 2.42 9.87
N GLU A 56 -1.25 1.15 9.48
CA GLU A 56 -1.41 0.74 8.08
C GLU A 56 -2.84 0.43 7.70
N ARG A 57 -3.26 0.96 6.54
CA ARG A 57 -4.60 0.75 5.99
C ARG A 57 -4.61 -0.45 5.04
N TYR A 58 -5.36 -1.46 5.45
CA TYR A 58 -5.66 -2.65 4.69
C TYR A 58 -7.07 -2.57 4.12
N GLY A 59 -7.25 -3.09 2.92
CA GLY A 59 -8.54 -3.11 2.25
C GLY A 59 -8.40 -3.64 0.85
N TYR A 60 -9.08 -4.75 0.57
CA TYR A 60 -9.00 -5.44 -0.74
C TYR A 60 -9.22 -4.47 -1.90
N TYR A 61 -10.23 -3.59 -1.79
CA TYR A 61 -10.57 -2.64 -2.85
C TYR A 61 -9.59 -1.48 -2.95
N CYS A 62 -8.94 -1.06 -1.86
CA CYS A 62 -7.86 -0.07 -1.91
C CYS A 62 -6.62 -0.64 -2.59
N ASP A 63 -6.21 -1.85 -2.23
CA ASP A 63 -5.08 -2.55 -2.86
C ASP A 63 -5.36 -2.87 -4.34
N LEU A 64 -6.61 -3.16 -4.70
CA LEU A 64 -7.01 -3.34 -6.09
C LEU A 64 -6.83 -2.04 -6.89
N LEU A 65 -7.18 -0.89 -6.32
CA LEU A 65 -7.00 0.41 -6.98
C LEU A 65 -5.53 0.77 -7.10
N ARG A 66 -4.71 0.47 -6.08
CA ARG A 66 -3.24 0.61 -6.16
C ARG A 66 -2.68 -0.22 -7.32
N ALA A 67 -3.04 -1.50 -7.39
CA ALA A 67 -2.59 -2.39 -8.48
C ALA A 67 -2.98 -1.88 -9.88
N TYR A 68 -4.17 -1.27 -10.03
CA TYR A 68 -4.57 -0.62 -11.28
C TYR A 68 -3.67 0.57 -11.61
N CYS A 69 -3.52 1.49 -10.65
CA CYS A 69 -2.72 2.70 -10.79
C CYS A 69 -1.24 2.40 -11.08
N ASP A 70 -0.64 1.42 -10.39
CA ASP A 70 0.73 0.97 -10.63
C ASP A 70 0.91 0.42 -12.05
N SER A 71 -0.06 -0.36 -12.54
CA SER A 71 0.02 -0.96 -13.88
C SER A 71 -0.18 0.05 -15.03
N THR A 72 -0.78 1.20 -14.73
CA THR A 72 -1.11 2.24 -15.72
C THR A 72 -0.23 3.48 -15.60
N GLY A 73 0.51 3.63 -14.50
CA GLY A 73 1.27 4.84 -14.18
C GLY A 73 0.39 6.01 -13.72
N VAL A 74 -0.86 5.73 -13.31
CA VAL A 74 -1.78 6.72 -12.74
C VAL A 74 -1.42 6.93 -11.26
N VAL A 75 -1.34 8.17 -10.81
CA VAL A 75 -1.06 8.49 -9.41
C VAL A 75 -2.35 8.35 -8.60
N LEU A 76 -2.40 7.40 -7.67
CA LEU A 76 -3.55 7.20 -6.79
C LEU A 76 -3.47 8.13 -5.57
N SER A 77 -4.57 8.83 -5.28
CA SER A 77 -4.75 9.54 -4.00
C SER A 77 -6.00 8.99 -3.31
N LEU A 78 -5.82 8.28 -2.19
CA LEU A 78 -6.91 7.80 -1.35
C LEU A 78 -7.13 8.78 -0.19
N VAL A 79 -8.34 9.30 -0.05
CA VAL A 79 -8.66 10.29 0.98
C VAL A 79 -9.84 9.82 1.83
N ARG A 80 -9.77 9.96 3.15
CA ARG A 80 -10.91 9.70 4.06
C ARG A 80 -11.85 10.90 4.06
N ASP A 81 -13.15 10.65 3.95
CA ASP A 81 -14.29 11.59 3.87
C ASP A 81 -13.99 13.09 4.11
N ALA A 82 -13.28 13.72 3.16
CA ALA A 82 -12.90 15.12 3.23
C ALA A 82 -13.89 15.96 2.41
N GLY A 83 -15.07 16.21 2.98
CA GLY A 83 -15.94 17.31 2.56
C GLY A 83 -16.17 17.47 1.05
N GLY A 84 -16.28 16.37 0.30
CA GLY A 84 -16.78 16.28 -1.08
C GLY A 84 -16.11 17.09 -2.21
N SER A 85 -15.20 18.04 -1.94
CA SER A 85 -14.68 18.94 -2.99
C SER A 85 -13.45 18.35 -3.70
N GLY A 86 -13.59 18.10 -5.00
CA GLY A 86 -12.47 17.73 -5.88
C GLY A 86 -12.13 16.24 -5.94
N ALA A 87 -13.02 15.35 -5.49
CA ALA A 87 -12.86 13.90 -5.66
C ALA A 87 -13.44 13.43 -7.00
N GLU A 88 -12.72 12.56 -7.69
CA GLU A 88 -13.15 11.99 -8.98
C GLU A 88 -14.07 10.77 -8.81
N ALA A 89 -13.85 10.02 -7.72
CA ALA A 89 -14.61 8.85 -7.37
C ALA A 89 -14.82 8.75 -5.86
N SER A 90 -15.85 7.98 -5.47
CA SER A 90 -16.09 7.60 -4.08
C SER A 90 -16.22 6.08 -3.97
N LEU A 91 -15.30 5.45 -3.25
CA LEU A 91 -15.36 4.02 -2.90
C LEU A 91 -16.37 3.84 -1.77
N ARG A 92 -17.35 2.97 -1.99
CA ARG A 92 -18.46 2.75 -1.06
C ARG A 92 -19.23 1.47 -1.32
N THR A 93 -20.07 1.11 -0.35
CA THR A 93 -21.13 0.13 -0.55
C THR A 93 -22.14 0.64 -1.58
N VAL A 94 -22.38 -0.16 -2.63
CA VAL A 94 -23.29 0.18 -3.72
C VAL A 94 -24.73 0.03 -3.22
N PRO A 95 -25.52 1.11 -3.14
CA PRO A 95 -26.89 1.03 -2.65
C PRO A 95 -27.76 0.17 -3.58
N SER A 96 -28.62 -0.64 -2.98
CA SER A 96 -29.61 -1.45 -3.70
C SER A 96 -30.73 -0.61 -4.36
N VAL A 97 -30.93 0.64 -3.92
CA VAL A 97 -32.00 1.54 -4.39
C VAL A 97 -31.46 2.66 -5.28
N ARG A 98 -32.13 2.88 -6.42
CA ARG A 98 -31.83 3.87 -7.47
C ARG A 98 -31.73 5.30 -6.91
N ARG A 99 -30.52 5.75 -6.55
CA ARG A 99 -30.18 7.18 -6.47
C ARG A 99 -29.32 7.58 -7.68
N ARG A 100 -29.43 8.85 -8.09
CA ARG A 100 -28.89 9.44 -9.33
C ARG A 100 -27.37 9.28 -9.59
N ARG A 101 -26.60 8.73 -8.64
CA ARG A 101 -25.16 8.46 -8.83
C ARG A 101 -24.97 7.16 -9.61
N LYS A 102 -24.12 7.20 -10.63
CA LYS A 102 -23.73 6.02 -11.39
C LYS A 102 -22.55 5.35 -10.68
N TYR A 103 -22.59 4.04 -10.58
CA TYR A 103 -21.57 3.23 -9.91
C TYR A 103 -20.88 2.33 -10.92
N MET A 104 -19.57 2.13 -10.73
CA MET A 104 -18.84 1.01 -11.28
C MET A 104 -18.58 0.00 -10.17
N THR A 105 -19.16 -1.19 -10.29
CA THR A 105 -18.96 -2.28 -9.32
C THR A 105 -17.56 -2.87 -9.46
N LEU A 106 -16.83 -2.93 -8.35
CA LEU A 106 -15.50 -3.56 -8.26
C LEU A 106 -15.59 -5.03 -7.86
N GLY A 107 -16.61 -5.38 -7.07
CA GLY A 107 -16.82 -6.75 -6.60
C GLY A 107 -17.97 -6.82 -5.63
N ALA A 108 -18.03 -7.97 -4.96
CA ALA A 108 -19.01 -8.22 -3.92
C ALA A 108 -18.30 -8.92 -2.75
N THR A 109 -18.89 -8.79 -1.57
CA THR A 109 -18.39 -9.34 -0.32
C THR A 109 -19.55 -9.71 0.61
N HIS A 110 -19.23 -10.32 1.75
CA HIS A 110 -20.15 -10.64 2.83
C HIS A 110 -19.67 -10.00 4.13
N TYR A 111 -20.60 -9.78 5.05
CA TYR A 111 -20.25 -9.46 6.43
C TYR A 111 -20.15 -10.75 7.24
N VAL A 112 -19.31 -10.72 8.27
CA VAL A 112 -19.13 -11.81 9.22
C VAL A 112 -19.21 -11.29 10.64
N VAL A 113 -19.45 -12.19 11.59
CA VAL A 113 -19.40 -11.91 13.03
C VAL A 113 -18.16 -12.58 13.60
N LEU A 114 -17.31 -11.77 14.23
CA LEU A 114 -16.15 -12.21 14.98
C LEU A 114 -16.46 -12.23 16.48
N ALA A 115 -15.88 -13.21 17.17
CA ALA A 115 -15.82 -13.32 18.63
C ALA A 115 -14.40 -13.67 19.07
N ALA A 116 -14.12 -13.60 20.37
CA ALA A 116 -12.86 -14.11 20.91
C ALA A 116 -12.69 -15.62 20.65
N ALA A 117 -11.44 -16.09 20.56
CA ALA A 117 -11.15 -17.48 20.26
C ALA A 117 -11.83 -18.47 21.25
N GLY A 118 -12.31 -19.60 20.72
CA GLY A 118 -12.97 -20.66 21.49
C GLY A 118 -14.49 -20.72 21.34
N GLU A 119 -15.09 -19.69 20.73
CA GLU A 119 -16.50 -19.70 20.38
C GLU A 119 -16.81 -20.65 19.20
N GLN A 120 -18.03 -21.19 19.19
CA GLN A 120 -18.47 -22.14 18.15
C GLN A 120 -19.29 -21.42 17.07
N PRO A 121 -19.09 -21.76 15.79
CA PRO A 121 -19.87 -21.18 14.71
C PRO A 121 -21.37 -21.51 14.82
N VAL A 122 -22.19 -20.52 14.47
CA VAL A 122 -23.65 -20.62 14.36
C VAL A 122 -24.07 -20.32 12.93
N THR A 123 -25.01 -21.09 12.40
CA THR A 123 -25.43 -20.98 10.99
C THR A 123 -26.73 -20.22 10.81
N SER A 124 -27.59 -20.18 11.84
CA SER A 124 -28.87 -19.49 11.78
C SER A 124 -28.81 -18.12 12.46
N MET A 125 -29.57 -17.16 11.92
CA MET A 125 -29.71 -15.82 12.51
C MET A 125 -30.30 -15.87 13.92
N HIS A 126 -31.17 -16.85 14.20
CA HIS A 126 -31.79 -17.00 15.51
C HIS A 126 -30.78 -17.46 16.56
N ASP A 127 -29.94 -18.45 16.23
CA ASP A 127 -28.88 -18.92 17.12
C ASP A 127 -27.83 -17.83 17.34
N LEU A 128 -27.53 -17.04 16.30
CA LEU A 128 -26.68 -15.86 16.43
C LEU A 128 -27.27 -14.84 17.40
N ALA A 129 -28.55 -14.50 17.27
CA ALA A 129 -29.20 -13.57 18.18
C ALA A 129 -29.24 -14.10 19.62
N GLN A 130 -29.54 -15.38 19.83
CA GLN A 130 -29.47 -16.00 21.16
C GLN A 130 -28.06 -15.96 21.75
N ARG A 131 -27.04 -16.16 20.90
CA ARG A 131 -25.63 -16.10 21.30
C ARG A 131 -25.23 -14.69 21.69
N ILE A 132 -25.59 -13.70 20.89
CA ILE A 132 -25.28 -12.29 21.16
C ILE A 132 -25.98 -11.85 22.45
N GLY A 133 -27.28 -12.12 22.59
CA GLY A 133 -28.08 -11.72 23.75
C GLY A 133 -27.89 -10.23 24.08
N ASP A 134 -27.47 -9.94 25.31
CA ASP A 134 -27.21 -8.58 25.80
C ASP A 134 -25.73 -8.15 25.62
N GLY A 135 -24.97 -8.87 24.79
CA GLY A 135 -23.56 -8.59 24.52
C GLY A 135 -23.34 -7.25 23.80
N ARG A 136 -22.15 -6.68 23.98
CA ARG A 136 -21.71 -5.45 23.33
C ARG A 136 -21.24 -5.76 21.92
N VAL A 137 -21.88 -5.14 20.93
CA VAL A 137 -21.59 -5.40 19.51
C VAL A 137 -21.09 -4.15 18.83
N TRP A 138 -19.93 -4.25 18.20
CA TRP A 138 -19.48 -3.29 17.21
C TRP A 138 -19.83 -3.75 15.81
N LEU A 139 -20.16 -2.81 14.93
CA LEU A 139 -20.43 -3.08 13.53
C LEU A 139 -19.79 -2.06 12.60
N ALA A 140 -19.30 -2.54 11.45
CA ALA A 140 -18.88 -1.72 10.34
C ALA A 140 -20.08 -0.91 9.81
N ALA A 141 -19.89 0.39 9.56
CA ALA A 141 -20.98 1.30 9.18
C ALA A 141 -21.78 0.82 7.95
N GLY A 142 -21.09 0.21 6.97
CA GLY A 142 -21.73 -0.33 5.77
C GLY A 142 -22.72 -1.47 6.05
N PHE A 143 -22.61 -2.18 7.17
CA PHE A 143 -23.54 -3.25 7.56
C PHE A 143 -24.95 -2.72 7.83
N GLN A 144 -25.09 -1.47 8.30
CA GLN A 144 -26.38 -0.84 8.60
C GLN A 144 -27.29 -0.68 7.38
N HIS A 145 -26.77 -0.88 6.17
CA HIS A 145 -27.51 -0.76 4.92
C HIS A 145 -27.95 -2.11 4.35
N THR A 146 -27.77 -3.20 5.11
CA THR A 146 -28.09 -4.57 4.72
C THR A 146 -29.44 -5.02 5.27
N ARG A 147 -30.08 -6.00 4.62
CA ARG A 147 -31.28 -6.65 5.16
C ARG A 147 -30.95 -7.47 6.41
N SER A 148 -29.74 -8.01 6.47
CA SER A 148 -29.20 -8.77 7.60
C SER A 148 -29.16 -7.93 8.87
N TYR A 149 -28.81 -6.64 8.77
CA TYR A 149 -28.88 -5.71 9.89
C TYR A 149 -30.31 -5.50 10.39
N ASP A 150 -31.28 -5.29 9.49
CA ASP A 150 -32.69 -5.13 9.89
C ASP A 150 -33.22 -6.38 10.62
N GLN A 151 -32.92 -7.57 10.10
CA GLN A 151 -33.29 -8.84 10.75
C GLN A 151 -32.65 -9.02 12.12
N LEU A 152 -31.36 -8.70 12.24
CA LEU A 152 -30.64 -8.84 13.50
C LEU A 152 -31.19 -7.87 14.56
N ARG A 153 -31.47 -6.64 14.16
CA ARG A 153 -32.07 -5.61 15.03
C ARG A 153 -33.48 -5.99 15.50
N ASP A 154 -34.27 -6.63 14.65
CA ASP A 154 -35.60 -7.14 15.04
C ASP A 154 -35.50 -8.27 16.08
N LEU A 155 -34.45 -9.09 16.02
CA LEU A 155 -34.20 -10.19 16.97
C LEU A 155 -33.52 -9.72 18.27
N LEU A 156 -32.84 -8.58 18.24
CA LEU A 156 -32.09 -7.99 19.36
C LEU A 156 -32.58 -6.57 19.70
N PRO A 157 -33.85 -6.39 20.09
CA PRO A 157 -34.42 -5.04 20.27
C PRO A 157 -33.86 -4.28 21.49
N ALA A 158 -33.22 -4.98 22.43
CA ALA A 158 -32.65 -4.40 23.65
C ALA A 158 -31.12 -4.26 23.61
N THR A 159 -30.47 -4.88 22.62
CA THR A 159 -29.00 -4.91 22.51
C THR A 159 -28.49 -3.65 21.81
N GLU A 160 -27.45 -3.04 22.36
CA GLU A 160 -26.83 -1.88 21.75
C GLU A 160 -25.91 -2.32 20.61
N LEU A 161 -26.31 -1.99 19.37
CA LEU A 161 -25.53 -2.24 18.16
C LEU A 161 -24.84 -0.93 17.73
N CYS A 162 -23.56 -0.79 18.04
CA CYS A 162 -22.83 0.47 17.83
C CYS A 162 -21.94 0.41 16.58
N VAL A 163 -21.95 1.48 15.79
CA VAL A 163 -20.87 1.71 14.82
C VAL A 163 -19.62 2.13 15.58
N ALA A 164 -18.46 1.55 15.26
CA ALA A 164 -17.20 1.95 15.87
C ALA A 164 -16.96 3.46 15.64
N ALA A 165 -16.62 4.17 16.71
CA ALA A 165 -16.34 5.60 16.65
C ALA A 165 -15.06 5.89 15.84
N ASP A 166 -14.91 7.12 15.34
CA ASP A 166 -13.66 7.53 14.72
C ASP A 166 -12.48 7.39 15.70
N GLY A 167 -11.43 6.70 15.25
CA GLY A 167 -10.25 6.39 16.06
C GLY A 167 -10.39 5.18 16.99
N ALA A 168 -11.53 4.49 17.00
CA ALA A 168 -11.63 3.19 17.66
C ALA A 168 -10.74 2.14 16.96
N GLU A 169 -10.32 1.12 17.71
CA GLU A 169 -9.62 -0.06 17.16
C GLU A 169 -10.53 -1.30 17.24
N PRO A 170 -11.45 -1.52 16.29
CA PRO A 170 -12.49 -2.56 16.37
C PRO A 170 -12.02 -3.95 16.80
N PHE A 171 -10.90 -4.35 16.22
CA PHE A 171 -10.31 -5.66 16.46
C PHE A 171 -9.54 -5.71 17.79
N GLY A 172 -8.92 -4.60 18.21
CA GLY A 172 -8.26 -4.49 19.51
C GLY A 172 -9.27 -4.56 20.66
N ASP A 173 -10.39 -3.85 20.54
CA ASP A 173 -11.47 -3.86 21.53
C ASP A 173 -12.13 -5.23 21.68
N LEU A 174 -12.25 -5.99 20.59
CA LEU A 174 -12.69 -7.39 20.65
C LEU A 174 -11.70 -8.26 21.42
N LEU A 175 -10.40 -8.12 21.13
CA LEU A 175 -9.34 -8.92 21.77
C LEU A 175 -9.15 -8.60 23.25
N THR A 176 -9.39 -7.34 23.65
CA THR A 176 -9.34 -6.92 25.06
C THR A 176 -10.64 -7.19 25.82
N GLY A 177 -11.71 -7.58 25.13
CA GLY A 177 -13.03 -7.77 25.72
C GLY A 177 -13.78 -6.47 26.04
N ALA A 178 -13.38 -5.35 25.44
CA ALA A 178 -14.14 -4.09 25.48
C ALA A 178 -15.46 -4.22 24.71
N VAL A 179 -15.49 -5.06 23.67
CA VAL A 179 -16.70 -5.56 23.02
C VAL A 179 -16.69 -7.09 22.96
N ASP A 180 -17.88 -7.68 22.91
CA ASP A 180 -18.04 -9.14 22.91
C ASP A 180 -18.08 -9.69 21.47
N TYR A 181 -18.62 -8.90 20.53
CA TYR A 181 -18.73 -9.27 19.12
C TYR A 181 -18.40 -8.11 18.18
N LEU A 182 -17.82 -8.44 17.02
CA LEU A 182 -17.55 -7.48 15.95
C LEU A 182 -18.15 -7.96 14.62
N ILE A 183 -18.99 -7.13 14.01
CA ILE A 183 -19.50 -7.33 12.65
C ILE A 183 -18.65 -6.53 11.68
N CYS A 184 -17.91 -7.21 10.81
CA CYS A 184 -17.03 -6.56 9.83
C CYS A 184 -17.06 -7.30 8.49
N GLU A 185 -16.42 -6.72 7.48
CA GLU A 185 -16.34 -7.33 6.16
C GLU A 185 -15.41 -8.55 6.18
N GLN A 186 -15.73 -9.57 5.38
CA GLN A 186 -15.03 -10.85 5.40
C GLN A 186 -13.51 -10.74 5.16
N GLY A 187 -13.08 -9.89 4.25
CA GLY A 187 -11.67 -9.65 3.96
C GLY A 187 -10.94 -8.91 5.09
N GLU A 188 -11.60 -7.95 5.73
CA GLU A 188 -11.08 -7.29 6.94
C GLU A 188 -10.95 -8.29 8.09
N ALA A 189 -11.96 -9.14 8.30
CA ALA A 189 -11.92 -10.22 9.29
C ALA A 189 -10.75 -11.19 9.04
N ALA A 190 -10.59 -11.63 7.79
CA ALA A 190 -9.49 -12.50 7.39
C ALA A 190 -8.11 -11.86 7.66
N MET A 191 -7.96 -10.58 7.33
CA MET A 191 -6.72 -9.84 7.57
C MET A 191 -6.44 -9.65 9.05
N ALA A 192 -7.46 -9.32 9.84
CA ALA A 192 -7.33 -9.12 11.27
C ALA A 192 -6.98 -10.42 11.98
N ASP A 193 -7.65 -11.53 11.68
CA ASP A 193 -7.32 -12.85 12.23
C ASP A 193 -5.87 -13.23 11.87
N ALA A 194 -5.48 -13.03 10.62
CA ALA A 194 -4.14 -13.37 10.16
C ALA A 194 -3.04 -12.53 10.81
N LEU A 195 -3.28 -11.24 11.09
CA LEU A 195 -2.27 -10.33 11.64
C LEU A 195 -2.28 -10.31 13.17
N LEU A 196 -3.45 -10.33 13.81
CA LEU A 196 -3.62 -10.19 15.25
C LEU A 196 -3.84 -11.52 15.96
N GLY A 197 -4.50 -12.49 15.30
CA GLY A 197 -4.94 -13.75 15.92
C GLY A 197 -5.97 -13.54 17.02
N GLY A 198 -6.29 -14.61 17.77
CA GLY A 198 -7.09 -14.53 18.99
C GLY A 198 -8.60 -14.32 18.80
N MET A 199 -9.08 -14.35 17.55
CA MET A 199 -10.49 -14.21 17.19
C MET A 199 -10.96 -15.39 16.34
N VAL A 200 -12.26 -15.58 16.22
CA VAL A 200 -12.85 -16.61 15.35
C VAL A 200 -14.11 -16.06 14.69
N THR A 201 -14.31 -16.41 13.42
CA THR A 201 -15.57 -16.15 12.74
C THR A 201 -16.65 -17.12 13.23
N ILE A 202 -17.67 -16.58 13.89
CA ILE A 202 -18.78 -17.37 14.44
C ILE A 202 -20.00 -17.38 13.52
N HIS A 203 -20.13 -16.41 12.61
CA HIS A 203 -21.24 -16.38 11.65
C HIS A 203 -20.84 -15.65 10.38
N ALA A 204 -21.36 -16.09 9.23
CA ALA A 204 -21.23 -15.40 7.95
C ALA A 204 -22.62 -15.08 7.40
N PHE A 205 -22.89 -13.80 7.17
CA PHE A 205 -24.18 -13.38 6.62
C PHE A 205 -24.28 -13.78 5.14
N PRO A 206 -25.36 -14.43 4.70
CA PRO A 206 -25.51 -14.91 3.32
C PRO A 206 -25.78 -13.79 2.31
N GLU A 207 -26.08 -12.57 2.79
CA GLU A 207 -26.37 -11.42 1.93
C GLU A 207 -25.09 -10.89 1.27
N GLU A 208 -25.04 -10.99 -0.06
CA GLU A 208 -23.97 -10.41 -0.86
C GLU A 208 -24.11 -8.87 -0.92
N VAL A 209 -23.05 -8.17 -0.53
CA VAL A 209 -22.95 -6.71 -0.55
C VAL A 209 -21.99 -6.27 -1.65
N ARG A 210 -22.46 -5.42 -2.56
CA ARG A 210 -21.65 -4.93 -3.69
C ARG A 210 -20.83 -3.71 -3.30
N ILE A 211 -19.55 -3.71 -3.64
CA ILE A 211 -18.64 -2.58 -3.44
C ILE A 211 -18.28 -1.97 -4.80
N GLY A 212 -18.21 -0.65 -4.85
CA GLY A 212 -17.96 0.04 -6.11
C GLY A 212 -17.53 1.49 -5.96
N LEU A 213 -17.14 2.06 -7.09
CA LEU A 213 -16.79 3.47 -7.24
C LEU A 213 -18.00 4.24 -7.78
N GLY A 214 -18.54 5.14 -6.96
CA GLY A 214 -19.52 6.13 -7.37
C GLY A 214 -18.84 7.32 -8.04
N TYR A 215 -19.41 7.83 -9.13
CA TYR A 215 -18.92 9.01 -9.84
C TYR A 215 -20.06 9.99 -10.17
N GLY A 216 -19.68 11.20 -10.61
CA GLY A 216 -20.58 12.33 -10.85
C GLY A 216 -21.66 12.07 -11.91
N PRO A 217 -22.67 12.96 -11.99
CA PRO A 217 -23.82 12.79 -12.90
C PRO A 217 -23.47 13.02 -14.38
N GLU A 218 -22.32 13.61 -14.69
CA GLU A 218 -21.92 14.06 -16.04
C GLU A 218 -21.73 12.93 -17.05
N GLY A 219 -21.66 11.68 -16.61
CA GLY A 219 -21.44 10.54 -17.49
C GLY A 219 -20.54 9.50 -16.84
N ARG A 220 -20.26 8.40 -17.53
CA ARG A 220 -19.22 7.47 -17.09
C ARG A 220 -17.86 8.09 -17.44
N PRO A 221 -16.96 8.34 -16.45
CA PRO A 221 -15.62 8.84 -16.71
C PRO A 221 -14.80 7.87 -17.55
N ALA A 222 -13.75 8.39 -18.19
CA ALA A 222 -12.84 7.55 -18.97
C ALA A 222 -12.15 6.49 -18.09
N TRP A 223 -11.65 6.90 -16.92
CA TRP A 223 -11.03 6.00 -15.93
C TRP A 223 -11.97 4.85 -15.53
N ALA A 224 -13.28 5.10 -15.44
CA ALA A 224 -14.23 4.05 -15.06
C ALA A 224 -14.43 3.01 -16.16
N SER A 225 -14.26 3.39 -17.42
CA SER A 225 -14.32 2.44 -18.54
C SER A 225 -13.01 1.65 -18.65
N ASP A 226 -11.89 2.35 -18.50
CA ASP A 226 -10.55 1.78 -18.52
C ASP A 226 -10.33 0.78 -17.38
N LEU A 227 -10.57 1.18 -16.13
CA LEU A 227 -10.49 0.32 -14.95
C LEU A 227 -11.42 -0.90 -15.07
N HIS A 228 -12.61 -0.76 -15.66
CA HIS A 228 -13.50 -1.90 -15.89
C HIS A 228 -12.90 -2.92 -16.87
N ALA A 229 -12.30 -2.44 -17.96
CA ALA A 229 -11.64 -3.30 -18.95
C ALA A 229 -10.38 -3.96 -18.36
N TRP A 230 -9.55 -3.17 -17.67
CA TRP A 230 -8.36 -3.66 -16.96
C TRP A 230 -8.74 -4.74 -15.95
N LEU A 231 -9.76 -4.51 -15.12
CA LEU A 231 -10.17 -5.44 -14.07
C LEU A 231 -10.61 -6.81 -14.64
N ALA A 232 -11.23 -6.82 -15.82
CA ALA A 232 -11.65 -8.05 -16.49
C ALA A 232 -10.46 -8.95 -16.89
N GLU A 233 -9.37 -8.34 -17.36
CA GLU A 233 -8.15 -9.06 -17.72
C GLU A 233 -7.26 -9.35 -16.50
N TRP A 234 -7.07 -8.36 -15.63
CA TRP A 234 -6.24 -8.49 -14.43
C TRP A 234 -6.70 -9.61 -13.52
N ARG A 235 -8.02 -9.85 -13.39
CA ARG A 235 -8.59 -10.97 -12.61
C ARG A 235 -8.11 -12.36 -13.05
N LYS A 236 -7.53 -12.52 -14.22
CA LYS A 236 -6.98 -13.80 -14.72
C LYS A 236 -5.52 -14.00 -14.34
N THR A 237 -4.86 -12.98 -13.81
CA THR A 237 -3.42 -12.99 -13.49
C THR A 237 -3.11 -13.64 -12.13
N ASP A 238 -1.84 -13.98 -11.93
CA ASP A 238 -1.35 -14.45 -10.64
C ASP A 238 -1.40 -13.37 -9.55
N ASP A 239 -1.22 -12.09 -9.91
CA ASP A 239 -1.32 -10.97 -8.97
C ASP A 239 -2.74 -10.85 -8.40
N ALA A 240 -3.76 -11.00 -9.24
CA ALA A 240 -5.14 -11.00 -8.77
C ALA A 240 -5.49 -12.20 -7.90
N ARG A 241 -4.84 -13.34 -8.12
CA ARG A 241 -4.98 -14.51 -7.24
C ARG A 241 -4.31 -14.27 -5.90
N ARG A 242 -3.09 -13.71 -5.90
CA ARG A 242 -2.35 -13.34 -4.68
C ARG A 242 -3.11 -12.32 -3.85
N LEU A 243 -3.65 -11.26 -4.48
CA LEU A 243 -4.43 -10.26 -3.76
C LEU A 243 -5.70 -10.87 -3.16
N ARG A 244 -6.43 -11.72 -3.90
CA ARG A 244 -7.60 -12.41 -3.35
C ARG A 244 -7.24 -13.34 -2.20
N ALA A 245 -6.18 -14.13 -2.34
CA ALA A 245 -5.72 -15.05 -1.29
C ALA A 245 -5.37 -14.31 0.01
N ARG A 246 -4.79 -13.10 -0.09
CA ARG A 246 -4.50 -12.23 1.06
C ARG A 246 -5.75 -11.92 1.89
N TYR A 247 -6.88 -11.65 1.25
CA TYR A 247 -8.14 -11.24 1.89
C TYR A 247 -9.19 -12.37 1.96
N ALA A 248 -8.84 -13.63 1.68
CA ALA A 248 -9.80 -14.75 1.64
C ALA A 248 -9.85 -15.59 2.93
N GLY A 249 -9.01 -15.30 3.93
CA GLY A 249 -8.90 -16.06 5.19
C GLY A 249 -8.05 -17.33 5.07
N ASP A 250 -8.22 -18.10 4.00
CA ASP A 250 -7.55 -19.41 3.83
C ASP A 250 -6.10 -19.31 3.31
N GLY A 251 -5.68 -18.11 2.87
CA GLY A 251 -4.47 -17.94 2.06
C GLY A 251 -3.36 -17.10 2.68
N PHE A 252 -3.62 -16.29 3.71
CA PHE A 252 -2.58 -15.43 4.28
C PHE A 252 -1.58 -16.25 5.09
N ALA A 253 -2.05 -17.08 6.02
CA ALA A 253 -1.17 -17.98 6.75
C ALA A 253 -0.40 -18.90 5.79
N ALA A 254 -1.03 -19.46 4.74
CA ALA A 254 -0.30 -20.31 3.77
C ALA A 254 0.67 -19.55 2.84
N CYS A 255 0.38 -18.30 2.46
CA CYS A 255 1.29 -17.48 1.64
C CYS A 255 2.43 -16.83 2.44
N VAL A 256 2.31 -16.75 3.77
CA VAL A 256 3.21 -15.97 4.62
C VAL A 256 3.78 -16.81 5.79
N ALA A 257 3.34 -18.06 6.01
CA ALA A 257 3.84 -18.95 7.08
C ALA A 257 5.34 -19.25 6.99
N ASP A 258 5.92 -19.23 5.78
CA ASP A 258 7.37 -19.41 5.60
C ASP A 258 8.16 -18.12 5.88
N ILE A 259 7.48 -17.00 6.11
CA ILE A 259 8.10 -15.67 6.23
C ILE A 259 7.74 -15.01 7.57
N VAL A 260 6.58 -15.27 8.18
CA VAL A 260 6.05 -14.49 9.32
C VAL A 260 5.78 -15.38 10.54
N PRO A 261 6.33 -15.05 11.73
CA PRO A 261 5.88 -15.66 12.98
C PRO A 261 4.40 -15.30 13.23
N PRO A 262 3.59 -16.23 13.75
CA PRO A 262 2.22 -15.92 14.12
C PRO A 262 2.23 -14.91 15.27
N CYS A 263 1.25 -14.01 15.27
CA CYS A 263 0.94 -13.01 16.30
C CYS A 263 1.74 -11.69 16.21
N ARG A 264 1.12 -10.62 15.68
CA ARG A 264 1.48 -9.23 15.99
C ARG A 264 1.24 -8.97 17.49
N VAL A 265 2.03 -8.06 18.06
CA VAL A 265 1.75 -7.46 19.37
C VAL A 265 0.65 -6.40 19.20
N VAL A 266 -0.47 -6.52 19.92
CA VAL A 266 -1.50 -5.47 19.97
C VAL A 266 -0.84 -4.12 20.26
N GLY A 267 -1.10 -3.10 19.42
CA GLY A 267 -0.41 -1.80 19.49
C GLY A 267 0.93 -1.70 18.73
N GLY A 268 1.32 -2.69 17.92
CA GLY A 268 2.53 -2.67 17.07
C GLY A 268 2.33 -2.04 15.67
N ILE A 269 3.28 -2.15 14.74
CA ILE A 269 3.13 -1.77 13.31
C ILE A 269 2.82 -2.99 12.46
N SER A 270 3.57 -4.06 12.67
CA SER A 270 3.60 -5.25 11.83
C SER A 270 3.98 -6.48 12.63
N VAL A 271 3.95 -7.64 11.97
CA VAL A 271 4.50 -8.90 12.51
C VAL A 271 6.03 -8.89 12.62
N TRP A 272 6.71 -7.91 12.02
CA TRP A 272 8.16 -7.75 12.00
C TRP A 272 8.69 -6.79 13.05
N ASP A 273 7.82 -6.28 13.93
CA ASP A 273 8.20 -5.27 14.92
C ASP A 273 9.38 -5.68 15.78
N GLU A 274 9.41 -6.92 16.27
CA GLU A 274 10.53 -7.42 17.06
C GLU A 274 11.82 -7.46 16.26
N LEU A 275 11.75 -7.78 14.96
CA LEU A 275 12.91 -7.71 14.08
C LEU A 275 13.38 -6.25 13.94
N PHE A 276 12.48 -5.34 13.60
CA PHE A 276 12.82 -3.92 13.45
C PHE A 276 13.36 -3.32 14.75
N ARG A 277 12.78 -3.67 15.91
CA ARG A 277 13.26 -3.21 17.23
C ARG A 277 14.66 -3.70 17.51
N ARG A 278 14.95 -4.98 17.26
CA ARG A 278 16.30 -5.54 17.45
C ARG A 278 17.32 -4.86 16.53
N VAL A 279 17.00 -4.72 15.24
CA VAL A 279 17.92 -4.08 14.29
C VAL A 279 18.08 -2.59 14.60
N GLY A 280 16.98 -1.89 14.87
CA GLY A 280 16.98 -0.48 15.23
C GLY A 280 17.81 -0.20 16.49
N ALA A 281 17.66 -1.01 17.53
CA ALA A 281 18.50 -0.90 18.73
C ALA A 281 19.99 -1.14 18.45
N ARG A 282 20.31 -2.13 17.59
CA ARG A 282 21.70 -2.47 17.24
C ARG A 282 22.38 -1.40 16.37
N GLU A 283 21.65 -0.84 15.42
CA GLU A 283 22.17 0.13 14.45
C GLU A 283 21.79 1.58 14.82
N ALA A 284 21.40 1.82 16.08
CA ALA A 284 21.01 3.13 16.63
C ALA A 284 19.98 3.91 15.78
N MET A 285 18.99 3.21 15.24
CA MET A 285 17.96 3.73 14.36
C MET A 285 16.56 3.51 14.92
N ASP A 286 15.66 4.48 14.73
CA ASP A 286 14.26 4.29 15.09
C ASP A 286 13.66 3.15 14.25
N TRP A 287 13.26 2.09 14.93
CA TRP A 287 12.70 0.90 14.30
C TRP A 287 11.44 1.19 13.48
N ARG A 288 10.70 2.25 13.83
CA ARG A 288 9.51 2.69 13.11
C ARG A 288 9.86 3.27 11.74
N LEU A 289 11.04 3.88 11.59
CA LEU A 289 11.54 4.33 10.29
C LEU A 289 11.89 3.13 9.40
N LEU A 290 12.56 2.13 9.95
CA LEU A 290 12.85 0.88 9.24
C LEU A 290 11.56 0.19 8.77
N ALA A 291 10.53 0.16 9.62
CA ALA A 291 9.22 -0.36 9.26
C ALA A 291 8.54 0.46 8.15
N ALA A 292 8.65 1.79 8.18
CA ALA A 292 8.07 2.68 7.17
C ALA A 292 8.70 2.45 5.79
N ILE A 293 10.03 2.32 5.74
CA ILE A 293 10.77 2.00 4.51
C ILE A 293 10.40 0.61 4.01
N ALA A 294 10.41 -0.41 4.88
CA ALA A 294 10.06 -1.79 4.53
C ALA A 294 8.67 -1.92 3.90
N TYR A 295 7.71 -1.13 4.42
CA TYR A 295 6.36 -1.12 3.89
C TYR A 295 6.33 -0.51 2.48
N HIS A 296 6.94 0.66 2.28
CA HIS A 296 7.00 1.28 0.96
C HIS A 296 7.68 0.36 -0.07
N GLU A 297 8.82 -0.21 0.30
CA GLU A 297 9.67 -0.97 -0.62
C GLU A 297 9.05 -2.32 -1.05
N SER A 298 8.39 -3.03 -0.13
CA SER A 298 7.92 -4.38 -0.44
C SER A 298 6.60 -4.77 0.20
N HIS A 299 5.99 -3.88 0.99
CA HIS A 299 4.89 -4.20 1.88
C HIS A 299 5.26 -5.36 2.81
N PHE A 300 6.46 -5.28 3.41
CA PHE A 300 7.04 -6.29 4.31
C PHE A 300 7.31 -7.67 3.69
N ARG A 301 7.49 -7.75 2.37
CA ARG A 301 7.72 -9.03 1.67
C ARG A 301 9.21 -9.33 1.53
N ALA A 302 9.74 -10.20 2.38
CA ALA A 302 11.16 -10.58 2.34
C ALA A 302 11.55 -11.46 1.12
N GLY A 303 10.61 -12.21 0.54
CA GLY A 303 10.89 -13.16 -0.55
C GLY A 303 10.86 -12.58 -1.97
N VAL A 304 10.88 -11.26 -2.14
CA VAL A 304 10.64 -10.63 -3.46
C VAL A 304 11.90 -10.05 -4.10
N ARG A 305 11.87 -9.99 -5.43
CA ARG A 305 12.85 -9.31 -6.26
C ARG A 305 12.13 -8.41 -7.26
N SER A 306 12.51 -7.14 -7.33
CA SER A 306 11.93 -6.20 -8.31
C SER A 306 12.41 -6.46 -9.74
N GLY A 307 11.74 -5.88 -10.72
CA GLY A 307 12.16 -5.91 -12.12
C GLY A 307 13.53 -5.26 -12.36
N ALA A 308 13.91 -4.28 -11.52
CA ALA A 308 15.24 -3.65 -11.53
C ALA A 308 16.32 -4.50 -10.85
N GLY A 309 15.93 -5.56 -10.13
CA GLY A 309 16.83 -6.49 -9.46
C GLY A 309 17.08 -6.21 -7.99
N ALA A 310 16.35 -5.29 -7.37
CA ALA A 310 16.37 -5.05 -5.93
C ALA A 310 15.80 -6.27 -5.17
N VAL A 311 16.33 -6.59 -3.99
CA VAL A 311 16.04 -7.86 -3.30
C VAL A 311 15.59 -7.63 -1.86
N GLY A 312 14.59 -8.38 -1.43
CA GLY A 312 14.21 -8.51 -0.03
C GLY A 312 13.26 -7.43 0.49
N MET A 313 13.03 -7.43 1.80
CA MET A 313 12.02 -6.59 2.44
C MET A 313 12.25 -5.08 2.24
N MET A 314 13.50 -4.66 2.22
CA MET A 314 13.98 -3.29 2.08
C MET A 314 14.45 -2.96 0.66
N GLN A 315 14.24 -3.89 -0.29
CA GLN A 315 14.64 -3.76 -1.71
C GLN A 315 16.09 -3.29 -1.88
N ILE A 316 17.03 -4.00 -1.26
CA ILE A 316 18.46 -3.68 -1.39
C ILE A 316 18.99 -4.14 -2.74
N MET A 317 19.68 -3.24 -3.44
CA MET A 317 20.34 -3.56 -4.70
C MET A 317 21.55 -4.48 -4.47
N PRO A 318 21.78 -5.51 -5.31
CA PRO A 318 22.93 -6.40 -5.16
C PRO A 318 24.29 -5.69 -5.20
N VAL A 319 24.39 -4.55 -5.89
CA VAL A 319 25.61 -3.74 -5.88
C VAL A 319 25.87 -3.11 -4.51
N THR A 320 24.82 -2.63 -3.85
CA THR A 320 24.89 -2.08 -2.49
C THR A 320 25.20 -3.16 -1.48
N ALA A 321 24.59 -4.33 -1.60
CA ALA A 321 24.89 -5.47 -0.73
C ALA A 321 26.38 -5.84 -0.77
N ARG A 322 26.97 -5.89 -1.96
CA ARG A 322 28.41 -6.15 -2.11
C ARG A 322 29.28 -5.06 -1.49
N HIS A 323 28.85 -3.80 -1.53
CA HIS A 323 29.54 -2.70 -0.86
C HIS A 323 29.61 -2.92 0.65
N LEU A 324 28.50 -3.40 1.23
CA LEU A 324 28.36 -3.75 2.64
C LEU A 324 28.96 -5.13 3.01
N GLY A 325 29.62 -5.83 2.07
CA GLY A 325 30.17 -7.17 2.30
C GLY A 325 29.14 -8.29 2.39
N ILE A 326 27.90 -8.06 1.92
CA ILE A 326 26.77 -8.99 1.99
C ILE A 326 26.56 -9.68 0.63
N GLY A 327 26.42 -11.01 0.66
CA GLY A 327 26.09 -11.79 -0.54
C GLY A 327 24.63 -11.59 -0.99
N ALA A 328 24.39 -11.49 -2.29
CA ALA A 328 23.06 -11.22 -2.84
C ALA A 328 21.99 -12.27 -2.48
N SER A 329 22.38 -13.52 -2.24
CA SER A 329 21.46 -14.58 -1.78
C SER A 329 21.03 -14.39 -0.32
N GLN A 330 21.86 -13.75 0.51
CA GLN A 330 21.55 -13.47 1.90
C GLN A 330 20.50 -12.36 2.05
N LEU A 331 20.26 -11.55 1.01
CA LEU A 331 19.25 -10.50 1.04
C LEU A 331 17.81 -11.03 1.11
N PHE A 332 17.57 -12.32 0.90
CA PHE A 332 16.25 -12.93 1.15
C PHE A 332 16.01 -13.21 2.64
N ASP A 333 17.07 -13.22 3.46
CA ASP A 333 16.93 -13.27 4.92
C ASP A 333 16.48 -11.90 5.44
N PRO A 334 15.32 -11.82 6.13
CA PRO A 334 14.76 -10.55 6.61
C PRO A 334 15.74 -9.76 7.50
N GLU A 335 16.43 -10.42 8.43
CA GLU A 335 17.31 -9.73 9.37
C GLU A 335 18.53 -9.14 8.67
N THR A 336 19.16 -9.91 7.78
CA THR A 336 20.27 -9.44 6.96
C THR A 336 19.84 -8.25 6.09
N ASN A 337 18.64 -8.33 5.49
CA ASN A 337 18.13 -7.29 4.60
C ASN A 337 17.81 -5.98 5.33
N VAL A 338 17.16 -6.05 6.50
CA VAL A 338 16.87 -4.87 7.34
C VAL A 338 18.15 -4.26 7.89
N THR A 339 19.12 -5.09 8.30
CA THR A 339 20.44 -4.61 8.75
C THR A 339 21.20 -3.89 7.63
N ALA A 340 21.16 -4.44 6.41
CA ALA A 340 21.78 -3.80 5.25
C ALA A 340 21.18 -2.42 4.96
N ALA A 341 19.86 -2.28 5.10
CA ALA A 341 19.18 -1.00 4.93
C ALA A 341 19.56 0.03 6.00
N ALA A 342 19.60 -0.38 7.27
CA ALA A 342 20.00 0.49 8.38
C ALA A 342 21.43 1.03 8.18
N ARG A 343 22.38 0.16 7.84
CA ARG A 343 23.77 0.57 7.54
C ARG A 343 23.86 1.47 6.32
N LEU A 344 23.06 1.19 5.29
CA LEU A 344 23.04 2.05 4.10
C LEU A 344 22.55 3.46 4.42
N LEU A 345 21.53 3.61 5.28
CA LEU A 345 21.02 4.91 5.71
C LEU A 345 22.10 5.71 6.47
N GLU A 346 22.83 5.06 7.38
CA GLU A 346 23.96 5.65 8.10
C GLU A 346 25.08 6.07 7.13
N GLU A 347 25.45 5.19 6.19
CA GLU A 347 26.45 5.51 5.16
C GLU A 347 26.04 6.69 4.27
N ILE A 348 24.75 6.79 3.92
CA ILE A 348 24.22 7.90 3.13
C ILE A 348 24.36 9.23 3.87
N GLU A 349 23.95 9.27 5.15
CA GLU A 349 24.07 10.49 5.96
C GLU A 349 25.53 10.94 6.05
N ALA A 350 26.45 10.01 6.35
CA ALA A 350 27.88 10.27 6.41
C ALA A 350 28.45 10.75 5.04
N GLN A 351 28.06 10.12 3.94
CA GLN A 351 28.53 10.46 2.59
C GLN A 351 28.00 11.79 2.06
N LEU A 352 26.87 12.27 2.57
CA LEU A 352 26.32 13.58 2.26
C LEU A 352 26.87 14.67 3.18
N ALA A 353 27.59 14.31 4.25
CA ALA A 353 28.15 15.23 5.23
C ALA A 353 27.09 16.21 5.77
N LEU A 354 25.91 15.69 6.09
CA LEU A 354 24.81 16.48 6.66
C LEU A 354 25.18 16.92 8.07
N ALA A 355 24.98 18.21 8.38
CA ALA A 355 25.36 18.75 9.67
C ALA A 355 24.48 18.19 10.81
N ASP A 356 25.06 17.97 11.98
CA ASP A 356 24.31 17.56 13.18
C ASP A 356 23.28 18.61 13.63
N SER A 357 23.52 19.88 13.30
CA SER A 357 22.63 21.01 13.61
C SER A 357 21.48 21.19 12.63
N MET A 358 21.44 20.40 11.55
CA MET A 358 20.39 20.45 10.54
C MET A 358 19.07 19.98 11.15
N ASP A 359 17.95 20.55 10.68
CA ASP A 359 16.63 20.08 11.11
C ASP A 359 16.46 18.58 10.80
N ALA A 360 15.91 17.85 11.77
CA ALA A 360 15.83 16.40 11.69
C ALA A 360 14.88 15.91 10.59
N GLU A 361 13.80 16.65 10.30
CA GLU A 361 12.86 16.31 9.23
C GLU A 361 13.50 16.56 7.86
N GLU A 362 14.16 17.71 7.69
CA GLU A 362 14.90 18.04 6.47
C GLU A 362 16.00 17.00 6.18
N LYS A 363 16.77 16.65 7.21
CA LYS A 363 17.82 15.64 7.14
C LYS A 363 17.27 14.27 6.75
N LEU A 364 16.20 13.84 7.40
CA LEU A 364 15.53 12.56 7.10
C LEU A 364 15.09 12.50 5.63
N ARG A 365 14.41 13.54 5.14
CA ARG A 365 13.90 13.58 3.77
C ARG A 365 15.03 13.51 2.72
N ILE A 366 16.15 14.21 2.95
CA ILE A 366 17.33 14.15 2.09
C ILE A 366 17.96 12.75 2.09
N VAL A 367 18.08 12.10 3.25
CA VAL A 367 18.62 10.74 3.37
C VAL A 367 17.71 9.73 2.66
N LEU A 368 16.39 9.84 2.83
CA LEU A 368 15.41 9.01 2.12
C LEU A 368 15.50 9.17 0.61
N ALA A 369 15.68 10.40 0.13
CA ALA A 369 15.86 10.66 -1.30
C ALA A 369 17.11 9.97 -1.85
N ALA A 370 18.20 9.95 -1.07
CA ALA A 370 19.44 9.30 -1.45
C ALA A 370 19.35 7.77 -1.35
N TYR A 371 18.53 7.23 -0.44
CA TYR A 371 18.23 5.80 -0.35
C TYR A 371 17.57 5.32 -1.64
N ASN A 372 16.56 6.04 -2.12
CA ASN A 372 15.81 5.69 -3.33
C ASN A 372 16.57 6.00 -4.65
N SER A 373 17.13 7.22 -4.79
CA SER A 373 17.72 7.70 -6.05
C SER A 373 19.24 7.53 -6.16
N GLY A 374 19.88 7.09 -5.07
CA GLY A 374 21.32 7.01 -4.92
C GLY A 374 21.95 8.33 -4.46
N VAL A 375 22.91 8.22 -3.53
CA VAL A 375 23.66 9.34 -2.93
C VAL A 375 24.29 10.30 -3.95
N GLY A 376 24.76 9.79 -5.09
CA GLY A 376 25.37 10.63 -6.13
C GLY A 376 24.37 11.57 -6.80
N THR A 377 23.10 11.16 -6.92
CA THR A 377 22.02 11.97 -7.49
C THR A 377 21.70 13.14 -6.56
N VAL A 378 21.47 12.85 -5.27
CA VAL A 378 21.20 13.87 -4.24
C VAL A 378 22.37 14.82 -4.05
N ARG A 379 23.61 14.31 -4.07
CA ARG A 379 24.82 15.15 -4.01
C ARG A 379 24.88 16.12 -5.19
N ASN A 380 24.49 15.72 -6.40
CA ASN A 380 24.44 16.64 -7.53
C ASN A 380 23.35 17.71 -7.36
N ALA A 381 22.16 17.33 -6.88
CA ALA A 381 21.08 18.28 -6.61
C ALA A 381 21.51 19.35 -5.58
N ARG A 382 22.14 18.93 -4.48
CA ARG A 382 22.69 19.84 -3.46
C ARG A 382 23.77 20.77 -4.01
N ARG A 383 24.72 20.25 -4.79
CA ARG A 383 25.77 21.08 -5.41
C ARG A 383 25.19 22.10 -6.40
N LEU A 384 24.15 21.74 -7.13
CA LEU A 384 23.44 22.66 -8.03
C LEU A 384 22.75 23.76 -7.23
N ALA A 385 22.05 23.41 -6.14
CA ALA A 385 21.44 24.37 -5.23
C ALA A 385 22.46 25.38 -4.68
N GLU A 386 23.59 24.89 -4.16
CA GLU A 386 24.67 25.74 -3.63
C GLU A 386 25.24 26.69 -4.69
N ALA A 387 25.46 26.21 -5.92
CA ALA A 387 26.02 27.02 -7.00
C ALA A 387 25.09 28.15 -7.46
N GLU A 388 23.78 27.95 -7.31
CA GLU A 388 22.75 28.96 -7.60
C GLU A 388 22.39 29.79 -6.35
N GLY A 389 23.11 29.60 -5.23
CA GLY A 389 22.91 30.35 -3.99
C GLY A 389 21.65 29.96 -3.19
N SER A 390 21.09 28.78 -3.47
CA SER A 390 19.97 28.20 -2.70
C SER A 390 20.48 27.40 -1.51
N ASP A 391 19.65 27.21 -0.49
CA ASP A 391 20.00 26.45 0.70
C ASP A 391 19.86 24.93 0.46
N ALA A 392 20.99 24.24 0.35
CA ALA A 392 21.04 22.81 0.06
C ALA A 392 20.74 21.90 1.27
N ASP A 393 20.45 22.49 2.43
CA ASP A 393 19.99 21.79 3.63
C ASP A 393 18.46 21.83 3.78
N LEU A 394 17.74 22.50 2.85
CA LEU A 394 16.28 22.42 2.75
C LEU A 394 15.84 21.34 1.75
N TRP A 395 15.00 20.42 2.19
CA TRP A 395 14.42 19.36 1.37
C TRP A 395 13.69 19.92 0.15
N GLU A 396 12.85 20.94 0.31
CA GLU A 396 12.12 21.54 -0.82
C GLU A 396 13.10 22.02 -1.90
N THR A 397 14.22 22.63 -1.49
CA THR A 397 15.26 23.05 -2.43
C THR A 397 15.87 21.83 -3.13
N VAL A 398 16.27 20.79 -2.38
CA VAL A 398 16.84 19.58 -2.98
C VAL A 398 15.85 18.88 -3.91
N ALA A 399 14.57 18.83 -3.55
CA ALA A 399 13.48 18.29 -4.35
C ALA A 399 13.32 19.02 -5.68
N ASP A 400 13.34 20.36 -5.67
CA ASP A 400 13.30 21.18 -6.88
C ASP A 400 14.47 20.87 -7.81
N TYR A 401 15.69 20.76 -7.28
CA TYR A 401 16.86 20.41 -8.10
C TYR A 401 16.83 18.97 -8.60
N LEU A 402 16.30 18.01 -7.83
CA LEU A 402 16.05 16.66 -8.32
C LEU A 402 15.09 16.65 -9.51
N ALA A 403 14.03 17.46 -9.47
CA ALA A 403 13.09 17.62 -10.58
C ALA A 403 13.75 18.31 -11.79
N LEU A 404 14.50 19.40 -11.57
CA LEU A 404 15.25 20.12 -12.61
C LEU A 404 16.27 19.24 -13.31
N MET A 405 16.95 18.34 -12.59
CA MET A 405 17.89 17.39 -13.18
C MET A 405 17.25 16.42 -14.18
N GLY A 406 15.92 16.26 -14.14
CA GLY A 406 15.14 15.50 -15.12
C GLY A 406 14.68 16.30 -16.32
N ASP A 407 14.60 17.63 -16.21
CA ASP A 407 14.22 18.51 -17.29
C ASP A 407 15.27 18.45 -18.42
N ARG A 408 14.80 18.31 -19.65
CA ARG A 408 15.66 18.25 -20.84
C ARG A 408 16.20 19.61 -21.25
N THR A 409 15.60 20.69 -20.78
CA THR A 409 15.96 22.08 -21.09
C THR A 409 16.94 22.65 -20.08
N TYR A 410 16.84 22.22 -18.81
CA TYR A 410 17.76 22.64 -17.77
C TYR A 410 19.17 22.11 -18.02
N ARG A 411 20.14 23.01 -17.86
CA ARG A 411 21.58 22.76 -17.90
C ARG A 411 22.26 23.73 -16.94
N ASN A 412 23.29 23.27 -16.27
CA ASN A 412 24.19 24.11 -15.50
C ASN A 412 25.57 24.07 -16.16
N ASP A 413 26.13 25.25 -16.45
CA ASP A 413 27.41 25.36 -17.17
C ASP A 413 28.62 25.08 -16.27
N SER A 414 28.45 25.19 -14.95
CA SER A 414 29.52 25.05 -13.96
C SER A 414 29.60 23.66 -13.34
N ILE A 415 28.46 22.97 -13.22
CA ILE A 415 28.36 21.68 -12.54
C ILE A 415 27.84 20.62 -13.52
N PRO A 416 28.69 19.70 -13.98
CA PRO A 416 28.24 18.57 -14.78
C PRO A 416 27.51 17.57 -13.88
N TYR A 417 26.34 17.11 -14.33
CA TYR A 417 25.57 16.06 -13.67
C TYR A 417 24.96 15.09 -14.68
N ARG A 418 24.62 13.88 -14.22
CA ARG A 418 23.85 12.92 -15.02
C ARG A 418 22.37 13.25 -14.91
N ARG A 419 21.67 13.28 -16.05
CA ARG A 419 20.21 13.44 -16.06
C ARG A 419 19.51 12.38 -15.21
N PHE A 420 18.52 12.82 -14.45
CA PHE A 420 17.79 11.99 -13.52
C PHE A 420 16.31 11.96 -13.88
N ARG A 421 15.79 10.81 -14.33
CA ARG A 421 14.40 10.67 -14.77
C ARG A 421 13.45 10.11 -13.69
N GLY A 422 13.98 9.81 -12.50
CA GLY A 422 13.24 9.20 -11.39
C GLY A 422 12.75 10.21 -10.35
N SER A 423 12.75 11.52 -10.65
CA SER A 423 12.41 12.55 -9.65
C SER A 423 11.01 12.35 -9.08
N SER A 424 9.99 12.10 -9.91
CA SER A 424 8.64 11.85 -9.43
C SER A 424 8.53 10.64 -8.50
N GLU A 425 9.27 9.56 -8.81
CA GLU A 425 9.32 8.34 -7.97
C GLU A 425 9.99 8.62 -6.63
N THR A 426 11.12 9.32 -6.63
CA THR A 426 11.84 9.67 -5.41
C THR A 426 11.07 10.63 -4.52
N LEU A 427 10.41 11.64 -5.09
CA LEU A 427 9.59 12.57 -4.31
C LEU A 427 8.42 11.85 -3.65
N ALA A 428 7.73 10.97 -4.39
CA ALA A 428 6.66 10.15 -3.83
C ALA A 428 7.17 9.18 -2.74
N PHE A 429 8.34 8.57 -2.93
CA PHE A 429 9.00 7.74 -1.92
C PHE A 429 9.24 8.51 -0.62
N VAL A 430 9.84 9.70 -0.71
CA VAL A 430 10.20 10.50 0.46
C VAL A 430 8.95 10.94 1.22
N GLU A 431 7.94 11.44 0.50
CA GLU A 431 6.70 11.89 1.11
C GLU A 431 5.96 10.74 1.81
N ASP A 432 5.78 9.61 1.14
CA ASP A 432 5.04 8.46 1.67
C ASP A 432 5.77 7.83 2.86
N VAL A 433 7.10 7.70 2.83
CA VAL A 433 7.88 7.16 3.97
C VAL A 433 7.86 8.12 5.16
N ALA A 434 8.04 9.43 4.93
CA ALA A 434 8.06 10.42 6.01
C ALA A 434 6.69 10.55 6.69
N GLU A 435 5.59 10.60 5.92
CA GLU A 435 4.23 10.64 6.46
C GLU A 435 3.94 9.38 7.27
N ARG A 436 4.26 8.20 6.73
CA ARG A 436 4.08 6.92 7.42
C ARG A 436 4.89 6.84 8.71
N TYR A 437 6.15 7.28 8.68
CA TYR A 437 6.99 7.31 9.87
C TYR A 437 6.38 8.21 10.96
N ALA A 438 5.83 9.36 10.60
CA ALA A 438 5.14 10.25 11.54
C ALA A 438 3.87 9.60 12.14
N ILE A 439 3.08 8.90 11.32
CA ILE A 439 1.90 8.14 11.77
C ILE A 439 2.33 7.04 12.75
N TYR A 440 3.36 6.27 12.42
CA TYR A 440 3.90 5.23 13.28
C TYR A 440 4.42 5.80 14.61
N CYS A 441 5.09 6.94 14.58
CA CYS A 441 5.54 7.61 15.80
C CYS A 441 4.38 8.08 16.69
N SER A 442 3.25 8.45 16.09
CA SER A 442 2.08 8.93 16.80
C SER A 442 1.25 7.80 17.41
N ASN A 443 1.15 6.67 16.72
CA ASN A 443 0.27 5.56 17.10
C ASN A 443 0.97 4.46 17.89
N VAL A 444 2.30 4.36 17.78
CA VAL A 444 3.07 3.26 18.36
C VAL A 444 4.20 3.82 19.23
N ALA A 445 4.22 3.38 20.48
CA ALA A 445 5.25 3.77 21.44
C ALA A 445 6.65 3.43 20.92
N PRO A 446 7.67 4.27 21.20
CA PRO A 446 9.05 3.93 20.90
C PRO A 446 9.43 2.64 21.64
N ALA A 447 10.44 1.93 21.11
CA ALA A 447 11.00 0.79 21.84
C ALA A 447 11.53 1.29 23.20
N PRO A 448 11.37 0.53 24.30
CA PRO A 448 12.05 0.87 25.54
C PRO A 448 13.56 0.92 25.29
N ASP A 449 14.25 1.91 25.88
CA ASP A 449 15.71 2.04 25.78
C ASP A 449 16.37 0.75 26.29
N VAL A 450 16.75 -0.13 25.37
CA VAL A 450 17.64 -1.26 25.69
C VAL A 450 19.05 -0.73 25.50
N PRO A 451 19.86 -0.61 26.56
CA PRO A 451 21.24 -0.17 26.41
C PRO A 451 21.96 -1.11 25.42
N PRO A 452 22.87 -0.58 24.57
CA PRO A 452 23.59 -1.40 23.62
C PRO A 452 24.23 -2.57 24.37
N SER A 453 23.96 -3.79 23.92
CA SER A 453 24.64 -4.97 24.42
C SER A 453 26.13 -4.74 24.23
N GLY A 454 26.89 -4.88 25.31
CA GLY A 454 28.35 -4.80 25.27
C GLY A 454 28.92 -5.79 24.25
N PRO A 455 30.20 -5.61 23.85
CA PRO A 455 30.82 -6.43 22.82
C PRO A 455 30.60 -7.92 23.11
N ASP A 456 30.16 -8.62 22.07
CA ASP A 456 29.86 -10.04 22.01
C ASP A 456 31.02 -10.86 22.59
N ASP A 457 30.87 -11.37 23.82
CA ASP A 457 31.78 -12.32 24.45
C ASP A 457 31.59 -13.70 23.78
N SER A 458 32.05 -13.80 22.54
CA SER A 458 32.34 -15.10 21.93
C SER A 458 33.49 -15.74 22.71
N PRO A 459 33.35 -16.98 23.21
CA PRO A 459 34.42 -17.61 23.97
C PRO A 459 35.62 -17.86 23.05
N ALA A 460 36.77 -17.32 23.45
CA ALA A 460 38.04 -17.62 22.85
C ALA A 460 38.22 -19.15 22.80
N ALA A 461 38.39 -19.69 21.59
CA ALA A 461 38.77 -21.08 21.42
C ALA A 461 40.15 -21.28 22.04
N ASP A 462 40.19 -22.05 23.13
CA ASP A 462 41.42 -22.52 23.77
C ASP A 462 42.29 -23.23 22.72
N ALA A 463 43.45 -22.62 22.44
CA ALA A 463 44.57 -23.31 21.83
C ALA A 463 45.21 -24.19 22.91
N ALA A 464 45.00 -25.51 22.81
CA ALA A 464 45.76 -26.48 23.58
C ALA A 464 47.02 -26.88 22.80
N ASP A 465 48.15 -26.84 23.53
CA ASP A 465 49.46 -27.43 23.22
C ASP A 465 49.39 -28.92 22.82
#